data_AF-A0A2D5E420-F1
#
_entry.id   AF-A0A2D5E420-F1
#
_cell.length_a   1.000
_cell.length_b   1.000
_cell.length_c   1.000
_cell.angle_alpha   90.00
_cell.angle_beta   90.00
_cell.angle_gamma   90.00
#
_symmetry.space_group_name_H-M   'P 1'
#
loop_
_entity.id
_entity.type
_entity.pdbx_description
1 polymer ?
#
loop_
_entity_poly.entity_id
_entity_poly.type
_entity_poly.pdbx_seq_one_letter_code
_entity_poly.pdbx_strand_id
1 'polypeptide(L)' 'MLAEELRAAFSRLDGQRAVRITFSAGATLEVAKALVIPVEDDGLLKLTDGEREYVVNSGHVAWVEIELPSVT' A
#
# COMPACT_ATOMS: atom_id res chain seq x y z
N MET A 1 7.11 6.99 7.65
CA MET A 1 5.74 6.94 8.23
C MET A 1 5.63 5.67 9.07
N LEU A 2 4.78 5.65 10.10
CA LEU A 2 4.57 4.43 10.88
C LEU A 2 3.71 3.42 10.09
N ALA A 3 3.90 2.12 10.37
CA ALA A 3 3.15 1.07 9.68
C ALA A 3 1.65 1.19 9.92
N GLU A 4 1.24 1.58 11.13
CA GLU A 4 -0.15 1.77 11.54
C GLU A 4 -0.82 2.93 10.78
N GLU A 5 -0.10 4.03 10.57
CA GLU A 5 -0.58 5.18 9.78
C GLU A 5 -0.81 4.79 8.32
N LEU A 6 0.12 4.03 7.74
CA LEU A 6 -0.02 3.51 6.39
C LEU A 6 -1.19 2.51 6.27
N ARG A 7 -1.36 1.61 7.23
CA ARG A 7 -2.53 0.70 7.26
C ARG A 7 -3.84 1.46 7.30
N ALA A 8 -3.92 2.51 8.13
CA ALA A 8 -5.11 3.36 8.20
C ALA A 8 -5.38 4.04 6.85
N ALA A 9 -4.36 4.58 6.18
CA ALA A 9 -4.52 5.16 4.84
C ALA A 9 -4.94 4.11 3.79
N PHE A 10 -4.34 2.92 3.84
CA PHE A 10 -4.59 1.82 2.92
C PHE A 10 -5.92 1.09 3.16
N SER A 11 -6.64 1.39 4.25
CA SER A 11 -8.01 0.90 4.47
C SER A 11 -8.99 1.31 3.35
N ARG A 12 -8.63 2.31 2.54
CA ARG A 12 -9.40 2.76 1.37
C ARG A 12 -9.17 1.92 0.12
N LEU A 13 -8.21 0.99 0.14
CA LEU A 13 -7.91 0.08 -0.95
C LEU A 13 -8.94 -1.04 -0.97
N ASP A 14 -9.67 -1.13 -2.07
CA ASP A 14 -10.87 -1.97 -2.25
C ASP A 14 -10.72 -2.96 -3.42
N GLY A 15 -9.50 -3.16 -3.92
CA GLY A 15 -9.24 -4.01 -5.09
C GLY A 15 -9.61 -3.36 -6.43
N GLN A 16 -10.09 -2.11 -6.43
CA GLN A 16 -10.39 -1.36 -7.66
C GLN A 16 -9.38 -0.24 -7.94
N ARG A 17 -8.63 0.19 -6.93
CA ARG A 17 -7.70 1.33 -6.98
C ARG A 17 -6.26 0.86 -7.04
N ALA A 18 -5.42 1.59 -7.77
CA ALA A 18 -3.98 1.48 -7.63
C ALA A 18 -3.46 2.27 -6.41
N VAL A 19 -2.35 1.80 -5.86
CA VAL A 19 -1.50 2.59 -4.93
C VAL A 19 -0.10 2.68 -5.49
N ARG A 20 0.47 3.88 -5.45
CA ARG A 20 1.89 4.12 -5.74
C ARG A 20 2.60 4.54 -4.47
N ILE A 21 3.65 3.83 -4.12
CA ILE A 21 4.50 4.10 -2.96
C ILE A 21 5.83 4.62 -3.49
N THR A 22 6.25 5.80 -3.01
CA THR A 22 7.59 6.31 -3.28
C THR A 22 8.45 6.19 -2.03
N PHE A 23 9.62 5.59 -2.18
CA PHE A 23 10.58 5.41 -1.09
C PHE A 23 11.58 6.57 -1.03
N SER A 24 12.23 6.77 0.13
CA SER A 24 13.17 7.88 0.36
C SER A 24 14.36 7.93 -0.61
N ALA A 25 14.70 6.80 -1.24
CA ALA A 25 15.75 6.71 -2.27
C ALA A 25 15.24 6.97 -3.70
N GLY A 26 13.98 7.38 -3.87
CA GLY A 26 13.36 7.67 -5.17
C GLY A 26 12.81 6.46 -5.92
N ALA A 27 13.04 5.23 -5.43
CA ALA A 27 12.40 4.04 -5.96
C ALA A 27 10.87 4.12 -5.78
N THR A 28 10.13 3.53 -6.71
CA THR A 28 8.66 3.48 -6.66
C THR A 28 8.17 2.04 -6.77
N LEU A 29 7.05 1.77 -6.09
CA LEU A 29 6.28 0.54 -6.22
C LEU A 29 4.85 0.93 -6.59
N GLU A 30 4.34 0.35 -7.66
CA GLU A 30 2.92 0.44 -8.02
C GLU A 30 2.27 -0.91 -7.80
N VAL A 31 1.17 -0.93 -7.05
CA VAL A 31 0.32 -2.10 -6.85
C VAL A 31 -1.03 -1.78 -7.47
N ALA A 32 -1.34 -2.40 -8.61
CA ALA A 32 -2.63 -2.28 -9.26
C ALA A 32 -3.69 -3.09 -8.50
N LYS A 33 -4.96 -2.64 -8.51
CA LYS A 33 -6.07 -3.33 -7.82
C LYS A 33 -5.70 -3.69 -6.38
N ALA A 34 -5.08 -2.74 -5.68
CA ALA A 34 -4.43 -3.03 -4.42
C ALA A 34 -5.45 -3.36 -3.32
N LEU A 35 -5.02 -4.27 -2.44
CA LEU A 35 -5.67 -4.61 -1.18
C LEU A 35 -4.61 -4.60 -0.08
N VAL A 36 -5.01 -4.18 1.12
CA VAL A 36 -4.20 -4.37 2.32
C VAL A 36 -4.41 -5.78 2.84
N ILE A 37 -3.32 -6.52 3.04
CA ILE A 37 -3.38 -7.80 3.74
C ILE A 37 -3.51 -7.49 5.24
N PRO A 38 -4.45 -8.15 5.97
CA PRO A 38 -4.60 -7.96 7.41
C PRO A 38 -3.29 -8.17 8.17
N VAL A 39 -3.18 -7.56 9.35
CA VAL A 39 -2.01 -7.75 10.20
C VAL A 39 -1.91 -9.22 10.60
N GLU A 40 -0.76 -9.82 10.34
CA GLU A 40 -0.39 -11.16 10.76
C GLU A 40 0.63 -11.09 11.91
N ASP A 41 1.03 -12.25 12.44
CA ASP A 41 1.92 -12.36 13.62
C ASP A 41 3.31 -11.73 13.41
N ASP A 42 3.74 -11.51 12.16
CA ASP A 42 5.01 -10.85 11.84
C ASP A 42 4.95 -9.31 11.95
N GLY A 43 3.76 -8.74 12.09
CA GLY A 43 3.56 -7.29 12.20
C GLY A 43 3.97 -6.50 10.96
N LEU A 44 4.23 -7.14 9.82
CA LEU A 44 4.67 -6.48 8.60
C LEU A 44 3.51 -5.74 7.89
N LEU A 45 3.86 -4.75 7.08
CA LEU A 45 2.91 -4.10 6.19
C LEU A 45 2.92 -4.84 4.85
N LYS A 46 1.81 -5.43 4.47
CA LYS A 46 1.69 -6.24 3.26
C LYS A 46 0.53 -5.75 2.40
N LEU A 47 0.78 -5.66 1.10
CA LEU A 47 -0.22 -5.38 0.08
C LEU A 47 -0.32 -6.56 -0.89
N THR A 48 -1.42 -6.66 -1.60
CA THR A 48 -1.58 -7.59 -2.72
C THR A 48 -2.34 -6.96 -3.88
N ASP A 49 -2.03 -7.41 -5.10
CA ASP A 49 -2.80 -7.17 -6.32
C ASP A 49 -3.69 -8.37 -6.70
N GLY A 50 -3.73 -9.40 -5.85
CA GLY A 50 -4.42 -10.69 -6.09
C GLY A 50 -3.54 -11.76 -6.74
N GLU A 51 -2.34 -11.41 -7.23
CA GLU A 51 -1.38 -12.34 -7.83
C GLU A 51 -0.08 -12.45 -7.02
N ARG A 52 0.30 -11.37 -6.33
CA ARG A 52 1.55 -11.26 -5.56
C ARG A 52 1.31 -10.61 -4.21
N GLU A 53 2.20 -10.92 -3.28
CA GLU A 53 2.32 -10.21 -2.01
C GLU A 53 3.49 -9.23 -2.07
N TYR A 54 3.28 -8.02 -1.58
CA TYR A 54 4.27 -6.95 -1.53
C TYR A 54 4.51 -6.60 -0.06
N VAL A 55 5.66 -6.98 0.48
CA VAL A 55 6.08 -6.64 1.84
C VAL A 55 6.75 -5.26 1.81
N VAL A 56 6.17 -4.28 2.52
CA VAL A 56 6.59 -2.88 2.47
C VAL A 56 7.32 -2.49 3.75
N ASN A 57 8.53 -1.96 3.60
CA ASN A 57 9.25 -1.33 4.70
C ASN A 57 8.75 0.11 4.91
N SER A 58 7.84 0.28 5.89
CA SER A 58 7.20 1.55 6.24
C SER A 58 8.20 2.66 6.63
N GLY A 59 9.35 2.27 7.21
CA GLY A 59 10.40 3.18 7.63
C GLY A 59 11.04 3.96 6.47
N HIS A 60 10.94 3.46 5.24
CA HIS A 60 11.52 4.09 4.05
C HIS A 60 10.49 4.70 3.12
N VAL A 61 9.20 4.69 3.48
CA VAL A 61 8.16 5.32 2.67
C VAL A 61 8.22 6.83 2.84
N ALA A 62 8.42 7.54 1.72
CA ALA A 62 8.48 8.99 1.67
C ALA A 62 7.07 9.59 1.48
N TRP A 63 6.30 9.07 0.53
CA TRP A 63 4.91 9.48 0.28
C TRP A 63 4.14 8.37 -0.46
N VAL A 64 2.81 8.47 -0.46
CA VAL A 64 1.90 7.52 -1.11
C VAL A 64 0.88 8.26 -1.96
N GLU A 65 0.58 7.72 -3.14
CA GLU A 65 -0.53 8.08 -4.02
C GLU A 65 -1.57 6.96 -3.95
N ILE A 66 -2.83 7.28 -3.67
CA ILE A 66 -3.92 6.31 -3.79
C ILE A 66 -4.87 6.85 -4.85
N GLU A 67 -5.13 6.04 -5.87
CA GLU A 67 -6.06 6.40 -6.94
C GLU A 67 -7.46 6.71 -6.35
N LEU A 68 -8.10 7.76 -6.86
CA LEU A 68 -9.47 8.09 -6.47
C LEU A 68 -10.44 7.15 -7.19
N PRO A 69 -11.55 6.75 -6.53
CA PRO A 69 -12.58 5.98 -7.21
C PRO A 69 -13.10 6.77 -8.42
N SER A 70 -13.26 6.08 -9.55
CA SER A 70 -13.87 6.70 -10.73
C SER A 70 -15.30 7.12 -10.38
N VAL A 71 -15.60 8.41 -10.48
CA VAL A 71 -16.98 8.89 -10.38
C VAL A 71 -17.70 8.44 -11.64
N THR A 72 -18.68 7.55 -11.49
CA THR A 72 -19.59 7.13 -12.56
C THR A 72 -20.86 7.96 -12.50
#